data_AF-A0A4D7JMP2-F1
#
_entry.id   AF-A0A4D7JMP2-F1
#
_cell.length_a   1.000
_cell.length_b   1.000
_cell.length_c   1.000
_cell.angle_alpha   90.00
_cell.angle_beta   90.00
_cell.angle_gamma   90.00
#
_symmetry.space_group_name_H-M   'P 1'
#
loop_
_entity.id
_entity.type
_entity.pdbx_description
1 polymer ?
#
loop_
_entity_poly.entity_id
_entity_poly.type
_entity_poly.pdbx_seq_one_letter_code
_entity_poly.pdbx_strand_id
1 'polypeptide(L)'
;MRKKLFIPFLAIIWLCSCQDKANSNTENISNDPAESKAFTNGKEQPTIKPDLEKYIYTDTIYTSFSGKGITIQNSLPKGGAIATDGSQYVDSSGKSYAFAVFWTRIINETNSPIQLKINIPADSFAIFTPPDSYLKLFLPAEKFKYQKIESFNYGLTNIKSILDTNFSKATQVQKTINPNKEHVFYIATLAYNATGTPRAGLILNGKDLYYKMSLSPNGSGIIPVGEILINDKVGN
;
A
#
# COMPACT_ATOMS: atom_id res chain seq x y z
N MET A 1 -61.98 -37.83 -18.38
CA MET A 1 -60.89 -37.51 -19.33
C MET A 1 -60.98 -36.05 -19.72
N ARG A 2 -60.07 -35.20 -19.24
CA ARG A 2 -60.02 -33.76 -19.55
C ARG A 2 -58.99 -33.53 -20.67
N LYS A 3 -59.44 -33.00 -21.81
CA LYS A 3 -58.59 -32.46 -22.89
C LYS A 3 -58.68 -30.93 -22.85
N LYS A 4 -57.54 -30.23 -22.77
CA LYS A 4 -57.38 -28.78 -23.04
C LYS A 4 -55.99 -28.64 -23.67
N LEU A 5 -55.89 -28.60 -25.00
CA LEU A 5 -55.97 -27.45 -25.92
C LEU A 5 -54.78 -26.48 -25.73
N PHE A 6 -53.81 -26.59 -26.64
CA PHE A 6 -52.68 -25.67 -26.83
C PHE A 6 -53.15 -24.47 -27.67
N ILE A 7 -52.72 -23.25 -27.27
CA ILE A 7 -52.84 -22.02 -28.07
C ILE A 7 -51.45 -21.35 -28.05
N PRO A 8 -50.83 -21.05 -29.21
CA PRO A 8 -49.62 -20.25 -29.26
C PRO A 8 -49.97 -18.76 -29.37
N PHE A 9 -49.28 -17.91 -28.60
CA PHE A 9 -49.34 -16.46 -28.75
C PHE A 9 -48.11 -15.96 -29.50
N LEU A 10 -48.34 -15.42 -30.69
CA LEU A 10 -47.42 -14.61 -31.46
C LEU A 10 -47.78 -13.14 -31.21
N ALA A 11 -46.84 -12.31 -30.80
CA ALA A 11 -47.02 -10.86 -30.73
C ALA A 11 -45.77 -10.15 -31.26
N ILE A 12 -45.97 -9.42 -32.36
CA ILE A 12 -45.04 -8.49 -33.01
C ILE A 12 -45.37 -7.11 -32.46
N ILE A 13 -44.39 -6.30 -32.05
CA ILE A 13 -44.52 -4.83 -32.08
C ILE A 13 -43.18 -4.20 -32.50
N TRP A 14 -43.34 -3.34 -33.51
CA TRP A 14 -42.45 -2.46 -34.25
C TRP A 14 -42.07 -1.20 -33.42
N LEU A 15 -41.33 -0.25 -34.06
CA LEU A 15 -41.05 1.16 -33.70
C LEU A 15 -39.56 1.40 -33.32
N CYS A 16 -38.87 2.47 -33.72
CA CYS A 16 -39.08 3.50 -34.73
C CYS A 16 -37.71 4.18 -34.92
N SER A 17 -37.32 4.47 -36.16
CA SER A 17 -36.19 5.36 -36.46
C SER A 17 -36.59 6.80 -36.17
N CYS A 18 -35.74 7.55 -35.47
CA CYS A 18 -35.67 9.02 -35.55
C CYS A 18 -34.21 9.45 -35.38
N GLN A 19 -33.63 9.84 -36.50
CA GLN A 19 -32.39 10.59 -36.63
C GLN A 19 -32.81 12.04 -36.87
N ASP A 20 -32.50 12.95 -35.95
CA ASP A 20 -32.62 14.39 -36.18
C ASP A 20 -31.35 15.11 -35.71
N LYS A 21 -30.64 15.65 -36.69
CA LYS A 21 -29.68 16.75 -36.55
C LYS A 21 -30.43 18.05 -36.84
N ALA A 22 -30.37 19.03 -35.95
CA ALA A 22 -30.45 20.45 -36.31
C ALA A 22 -29.81 21.34 -35.22
N ASN A 23 -29.15 22.40 -35.69
CA ASN A 23 -28.17 23.27 -35.02
C ASN A 23 -28.80 24.43 -34.22
N SER A 24 -28.04 24.99 -33.25
CA SER A 24 -27.55 26.40 -33.30
C SER A 24 -26.67 26.81 -32.09
N ASN A 25 -25.44 27.23 -32.41
CA ASN A 25 -24.60 28.33 -31.89
C ASN A 25 -24.24 28.48 -30.38
N THR A 26 -22.94 28.21 -30.14
CA THR A 26 -21.91 29.01 -29.46
C THR A 26 -22.05 29.37 -27.97
N GLU A 27 -21.22 28.73 -27.15
CA GLU A 27 -20.27 29.43 -26.26
C GLU A 27 -19.13 28.49 -25.82
N ASN A 28 -17.89 28.97 -25.94
CA ASN A 28 -16.67 28.28 -25.55
C ASN A 28 -16.55 28.21 -24.02
N ILE A 29 -16.27 27.03 -23.46
CA ILE A 29 -15.34 26.82 -22.33
C ILE A 29 -14.78 25.40 -22.50
N SER A 30 -13.53 25.29 -22.95
CA SER A 30 -12.75 24.06 -22.86
C SER A 30 -12.15 23.96 -21.47
N ASN A 31 -12.28 22.81 -20.81
CA ASN A 31 -11.37 22.39 -19.75
C ASN A 31 -11.11 20.90 -19.91
N ASP A 32 -10.20 20.58 -20.83
CA ASP A 32 -9.48 19.31 -20.87
C ASP A 32 -8.53 19.27 -19.66
N PRO A 33 -8.40 18.16 -18.91
CA PRO A 33 -7.46 18.07 -17.81
C PRO A 33 -6.04 18.04 -18.36
N ALA A 34 -5.29 19.11 -18.11
CA ALA A 34 -3.93 19.32 -18.60
C ALA A 34 -2.98 18.17 -18.19
N GLU A 35 -2.29 17.64 -19.20
CA GLU A 35 -1.08 16.82 -19.09
C GLU A 35 -0.08 17.40 -18.08
N SER A 36 0.31 16.60 -17.09
CA SER A 36 1.43 16.91 -16.21
C SER A 36 2.75 16.80 -16.99
N LYS A 37 3.35 17.93 -17.32
CA LYS A 37 4.71 17.99 -17.89
C LYS A 37 5.74 17.69 -16.82
N ALA A 38 6.52 16.62 -17.02
CA ALA A 38 7.68 16.29 -16.21
C ALA A 38 8.77 17.37 -16.39
N PHE A 39 9.22 17.96 -15.29
CA PHE A 39 10.41 18.81 -15.26
C PHE A 39 11.59 18.00 -14.75
N THR A 40 12.57 17.73 -15.62
CA THR A 40 13.89 17.20 -15.24
C THR A 40 14.84 18.35 -14.94
N ASN A 41 15.10 18.61 -13.66
CA ASN A 41 16.23 19.45 -13.24
C ASN A 41 17.42 18.55 -12.89
N GLY A 42 18.48 18.65 -13.68
CA GLY A 42 19.76 17.99 -13.42
C GLY A 42 20.60 18.73 -12.39
N LYS A 43 21.13 17.98 -11.41
CA LYS A 43 22.56 17.77 -11.11
C LYS A 43 22.76 17.42 -9.63
N GLU A 44 22.95 16.13 -9.40
CA GLU A 44 24.05 15.51 -8.66
C GLU A 44 23.85 14.01 -8.83
N GLN A 45 24.79 13.32 -9.49
CA GLN A 45 24.70 11.90 -9.80
C GLN A 45 25.05 11.09 -8.54
N PRO A 46 24.10 10.37 -7.91
CA PRO A 46 24.43 9.45 -6.83
C PRO A 46 24.59 8.05 -7.42
N THR A 47 25.58 7.32 -6.91
CA THR A 47 25.72 5.86 -6.89
C THR A 47 24.50 5.13 -7.45
N ILE A 48 24.67 4.42 -8.58
CA ILE A 48 23.65 3.63 -9.32
C ILE A 48 22.53 3.23 -8.36
N LYS A 49 21.47 4.04 -8.28
CA LYS A 49 20.24 3.62 -7.62
C LYS A 49 19.67 2.61 -8.60
N PRO A 50 19.61 1.30 -8.27
CA PRO A 50 18.78 0.40 -9.07
C PRO A 50 17.42 1.05 -9.22
N ASP A 51 16.83 0.95 -10.41
CA ASP A 51 15.58 1.60 -10.78
C ASP A 51 14.51 1.32 -9.70
N LEU A 52 14.36 2.28 -8.78
CA LEU A 52 13.50 2.18 -7.60
C LEU A 52 12.04 2.25 -8.04
N GLU A 53 11.78 2.97 -9.13
CA GLU A 53 10.46 3.29 -9.65
C GLU A 53 9.70 2.02 -10.03
N LYS A 54 10.39 1.03 -10.62
CA LYS A 54 9.78 -0.27 -10.95
C LYS A 54 9.24 -1.05 -9.75
N TYR A 55 9.65 -0.70 -8.53
CA TYR A 55 9.19 -1.33 -7.30
C TYR A 55 8.20 -0.49 -6.52
N ILE A 56 7.86 0.72 -6.97
CA ILE A 56 6.87 1.58 -6.32
C ILE A 56 5.47 1.12 -6.72
N TYR A 57 4.62 0.92 -5.72
CA TYR A 57 3.19 0.66 -5.87
C TYR A 57 2.37 1.95 -5.78
N THR A 58 2.66 2.77 -4.77
CA THR A 58 2.04 4.09 -4.60
C THR A 58 3.10 5.12 -4.29
N ASP A 59 2.94 6.31 -4.85
CA ASP A 59 3.68 7.52 -4.50
C ASP A 59 2.64 8.59 -4.17
N THR A 60 2.63 9.10 -2.94
CA THR A 60 1.58 10.02 -2.49
C THR A 60 2.16 11.16 -1.68
N ILE A 61 1.85 12.37 -2.11
CA ILE A 61 2.22 13.61 -1.45
C ILE A 61 1.09 14.04 -0.52
N TYR A 62 1.39 14.20 0.76
CA TYR A 62 0.49 14.74 1.76
C TYR A 62 0.89 16.20 2.03
N THR A 63 0.24 17.12 1.33
CA THR A 63 0.55 18.55 1.40
C THR A 63 0.00 19.18 2.68
N SER A 64 0.82 20.00 3.33
CA SER A 64 0.32 20.97 4.32
C SER A 64 -0.27 22.20 3.61
N PHE A 65 -0.98 23.06 4.35
CA PHE A 65 -1.45 24.36 3.85
C PHE A 65 -0.33 25.26 3.25
N SER A 66 0.94 24.99 3.57
CA SER A 66 2.11 25.72 3.05
C SER A 66 2.63 25.24 1.68
N GLY A 67 1.99 24.23 1.06
CA GLY A 67 2.38 23.67 -0.23
C GLY A 67 3.56 22.69 -0.19
N LYS A 68 4.36 22.67 0.89
CA LYS A 68 5.32 21.61 1.18
C LYS A 68 4.66 20.47 1.98
N GLY A 69 5.12 19.24 1.78
CA GLY A 69 4.44 18.05 2.29
C GLY A 69 5.34 16.94 2.80
N ILE A 70 4.70 15.82 3.12
CA ILE A 70 5.34 14.55 3.39
C ILE A 70 5.01 13.64 2.22
N THR A 71 6.02 13.07 1.58
CA THR A 71 5.82 12.07 0.53
C THR A 71 5.99 10.68 1.11
N ILE A 72 5.00 9.79 0.89
CA ILE A 72 5.06 8.39 1.28
C ILE A 72 5.02 7.52 0.03
N GLN A 73 6.10 6.78 -0.18
CA GLN A 73 6.23 5.77 -1.22
C GLN A 73 6.11 4.38 -0.60
N ASN A 74 5.25 3.55 -1.18
CA ASN A 74 5.06 2.16 -0.76
C ASN A 74 5.47 1.23 -1.90
N SER A 75 6.11 0.11 -1.56
CA SER A 75 6.56 -0.84 -2.57
C SER A 75 5.46 -1.78 -3.06
N LEU A 76 5.69 -2.40 -4.22
CA LEU A 76 5.08 -3.68 -4.56
C LEU A 76 5.50 -4.75 -3.53
N PRO A 77 4.76 -5.86 -3.40
CA PRO A 77 5.15 -6.94 -2.50
C PRO A 77 6.36 -7.71 -3.06
N LYS A 78 7.19 -8.22 -2.15
CA LYS A 78 7.95 -9.47 -2.35
C LYS A 78 7.55 -10.47 -1.26
N GLY A 79 7.76 -11.76 -1.49
CA GLY A 79 7.39 -12.78 -0.51
C GLY A 79 6.97 -14.09 -1.15
N GLY A 80 5.98 -14.73 -0.54
CA GLY A 80 5.65 -16.13 -0.76
C GLY A 80 6.44 -16.99 0.21
N ALA A 81 7.75 -17.10 0.02
CA ALA A 81 8.63 -17.84 0.91
C ALA A 81 9.42 -16.92 1.86
N ILE A 82 9.79 -17.42 3.03
CA ILE A 82 10.71 -16.73 3.97
C ILE A 82 12.19 -17.06 3.70
N ALA A 83 12.46 -18.06 2.86
CA ALA A 83 13.80 -18.47 2.45
C ALA A 83 13.83 -18.86 0.97
N THR A 84 15.02 -18.86 0.38
CA THR A 84 15.23 -19.11 -1.06
C THR A 84 14.96 -20.56 -1.47
N ASP A 85 14.86 -21.48 -0.51
CA ASP A 85 14.47 -22.88 -0.71
C ASP A 85 12.95 -23.07 -0.86
N GLY A 86 12.17 -21.98 -0.78
CA GLY A 86 10.70 -22.01 -0.89
C GLY A 86 9.97 -22.21 0.45
N SER A 87 10.70 -22.28 1.57
CA SER A 87 10.11 -22.49 2.89
C SER A 87 9.08 -21.42 3.24
N GLN A 88 7.93 -21.86 3.73
CA GLN A 88 6.91 -21.02 4.36
C GLN A 88 7.26 -20.77 5.84
N TYR A 89 6.65 -19.76 6.45
CA TYR A 89 6.76 -19.60 7.90
C TYR A 89 5.78 -20.54 8.61
N VAL A 90 6.28 -21.32 9.57
CA VAL A 90 5.48 -22.15 10.47
C VAL A 90 5.82 -21.73 11.90
N ASP A 91 4.81 -21.36 12.67
CA ASP A 91 4.99 -20.98 14.07
C ASP A 91 5.20 -22.20 14.98
N SER A 92 5.49 -21.96 16.26
CA SER A 92 5.72 -23.03 17.25
C SER A 92 4.48 -23.89 17.53
N SER A 93 3.28 -23.46 17.12
CA SER A 93 2.05 -24.24 17.22
C SER A 93 1.77 -25.08 15.97
N GLY A 94 2.61 -24.98 14.95
CA GLY A 94 2.45 -25.68 13.67
C GLY A 94 1.56 -24.97 12.66
N LYS A 95 1.14 -23.72 12.91
CA LYS A 95 0.36 -22.94 11.94
C LYS A 95 1.28 -22.41 10.85
N SER A 96 0.87 -22.59 9.60
CA SER A 96 1.57 -22.07 8.42
C SER A 96 1.00 -20.72 8.00
N TYR A 97 1.86 -19.82 7.57
CA TYR A 97 1.51 -18.44 7.21
C TYR A 97 2.05 -18.07 5.83
N ALA A 98 1.23 -17.38 5.05
CA ALA A 98 1.70 -16.69 3.85
C ALA A 98 2.49 -15.45 4.24
N PHE A 99 3.71 -15.32 3.72
CA PHE A 99 4.60 -14.20 4.01
C PHE A 99 4.62 -13.18 2.88
N ALA A 100 4.57 -11.89 3.22
CA ALA A 100 4.96 -10.83 2.31
C ALA A 100 5.73 -9.73 3.05
N VAL A 101 6.67 -9.10 2.34
CA VAL A 101 7.45 -7.97 2.81
C VAL A 101 7.34 -6.82 1.82
N PHE A 102 7.24 -5.62 2.37
CA PHE A 102 7.20 -4.35 1.70
C PHE A 102 8.30 -3.45 2.25
N TRP A 103 8.70 -2.45 1.47
CA TRP A 103 9.39 -1.29 2.01
C TRP A 103 8.50 -0.05 1.88
N THR A 104 8.62 0.85 2.85
CA THR A 104 8.00 2.17 2.84
C THR A 104 9.09 3.22 2.97
N ARG A 105 9.05 4.25 2.12
CA ARG A 105 9.93 5.41 2.16
C ARG A 105 9.10 6.64 2.49
N ILE A 106 9.49 7.34 3.55
CA ILE A 106 8.92 8.61 3.96
C ILE A 106 9.95 9.69 3.67
N ILE A 107 9.56 10.70 2.90
CA ILE A 107 10.40 11.84 2.53
C ILE A 107 9.80 13.08 3.19
N ASN A 108 10.60 13.75 4.01
CA ASN A 108 10.21 15.00 4.63
C ASN A 108 10.57 16.16 3.70
N GLU A 109 9.61 16.68 2.95
CA GLU A 109 9.80 17.83 2.05
C GLU A 109 9.43 19.15 2.75
N THR A 110 9.07 19.10 4.03
CA THR A 110 8.77 20.28 4.84
C THR A 110 10.06 20.99 5.30
N ASN A 111 9.90 22.18 5.89
CA ASN A 111 11.02 22.96 6.45
C ASN A 111 11.33 22.60 7.92
N SER A 112 10.51 21.75 8.55
CA SER A 112 10.63 21.36 9.96
C SER A 112 10.95 19.87 10.08
N PRO A 113 11.71 19.41 11.09
CA PRO A 113 11.82 17.98 11.35
C PRO A 113 10.45 17.37 11.67
N ILE A 114 10.20 16.14 11.19
CA ILE A 114 9.02 15.37 11.55
C ILE A 114 9.41 14.21 12.46
N GLN A 115 8.53 13.86 13.40
CA GLN A 115 8.63 12.69 14.25
C GLN A 115 7.72 11.60 13.73
N LEU A 116 8.33 10.55 13.17
CA LEU A 116 7.65 9.32 12.82
C LEU A 116 7.56 8.42 14.06
N LYS A 117 6.34 8.00 14.40
CA LYS A 117 6.12 6.95 15.39
C LYS A 117 5.19 5.90 14.79
N ILE A 118 5.66 4.67 14.71
CA ILE A 118 4.86 3.51 14.35
C ILE A 118 4.97 2.50 15.48
N ASN A 119 3.83 2.02 15.96
CA ASN A 119 3.74 0.96 16.94
C ASN A 119 2.76 -0.10 16.44
N ILE A 120 3.27 -1.29 16.17
CA ILE A 120 2.48 -2.44 15.74
C ILE A 120 2.34 -3.37 16.95
N PRO A 121 1.12 -3.62 17.44
CA PRO A 121 0.90 -4.52 18.57
C PRO A 121 1.25 -5.97 18.22
N ALA A 122 1.38 -6.82 19.24
CA ALA A 122 1.58 -8.26 19.05
C ALA A 122 0.34 -8.97 18.49
N ASP A 123 -0.83 -8.34 18.62
CA ASP A 123 -2.12 -8.88 18.24
C ASP A 123 -2.25 -9.11 16.73
N SER A 124 -3.23 -9.94 16.36
CA SER A 124 -3.60 -10.14 14.97
C SER A 124 -4.82 -9.31 14.59
N PHE A 125 -4.97 -9.06 13.29
CA PHE A 125 -6.04 -8.25 12.73
C PHE A 125 -6.91 -9.12 11.82
N ALA A 126 -8.18 -9.30 12.21
CA ALA A 126 -9.18 -10.01 11.42
C ALA A 126 -9.75 -9.11 10.32
N ILE A 127 -8.92 -8.78 9.32
CA ILE A 127 -9.28 -7.90 8.20
C ILE A 127 -9.56 -8.62 6.88
N PHE A 128 -9.47 -9.95 6.90
CA PHE A 128 -9.64 -10.79 5.72
C PHE A 128 -10.87 -11.70 5.87
N THR A 129 -11.24 -12.29 4.74
CA THR A 129 -12.22 -13.36 4.62
C THR A 129 -11.49 -14.59 4.09
N PRO A 130 -11.80 -15.82 4.53
CA PRO A 130 -12.94 -16.27 5.36
C PRO A 130 -12.81 -15.95 6.86
N PRO A 131 -13.83 -16.26 7.70
CA PRO A 131 -13.69 -16.27 9.15
C PRO A 131 -12.46 -17.05 9.62
N ASP A 132 -11.95 -16.72 10.81
CA ASP A 132 -10.70 -17.26 11.39
C ASP A 132 -9.41 -16.94 10.62
N SER A 133 -9.49 -16.17 9.53
CA SER A 133 -8.33 -15.57 8.90
C SER A 133 -7.89 -14.29 9.60
N TYR A 134 -6.58 -14.07 9.64
CA TYR A 134 -6.03 -12.87 10.26
C TYR A 134 -4.67 -12.50 9.70
N LEU A 135 -4.31 -11.25 9.92
CA LEU A 135 -3.03 -10.65 9.57
C LEU A 135 -2.21 -10.41 10.85
N LYS A 136 -0.93 -10.74 10.81
CA LYS A 136 0.08 -10.21 11.74
C LYS A 136 1.03 -9.29 10.98
N LEU A 137 1.40 -8.18 11.62
CA LEU A 137 2.30 -7.17 11.07
C LEU A 137 3.56 -7.09 11.92
N PHE A 138 4.70 -6.80 11.29
CA PHE A 138 5.98 -6.66 11.95
C PHE A 138 6.83 -5.56 11.30
N LEU A 139 7.64 -4.89 12.10
CA LEU A 139 8.69 -3.96 11.66
C LEU A 139 10.05 -4.62 11.88
N PRO A 140 10.66 -5.25 10.86
CA PRO A 140 12.03 -5.75 10.96
C PRO A 140 13.00 -4.61 11.30
N ALA A 141 13.91 -4.86 12.25
CA ALA A 141 14.93 -3.89 12.65
C ALA A 141 16.08 -3.75 11.63
N GLU A 142 16.17 -4.67 10.65
CA GLU A 142 17.20 -4.62 9.62
C GLU A 142 17.05 -3.36 8.76
N LYS A 143 18.17 -2.65 8.55
CA LYS A 143 18.19 -1.45 7.71
C LYS A 143 17.98 -1.81 6.24
N PHE A 144 17.10 -1.08 5.57
CA PHE A 144 16.90 -1.18 4.12
C PHE A 144 18.21 -0.86 3.37
N LYS A 145 18.51 -1.63 2.32
CA LYS A 145 19.69 -1.44 1.46
C LYS A 145 19.24 -1.35 0.01
N TYR A 146 19.39 -0.18 -0.60
CA TYR A 146 19.02 0.05 -2.00
C TYR A 146 19.68 -0.95 -2.97
N GLN A 147 20.93 -1.34 -2.72
CA GLN A 147 21.67 -2.31 -3.54
C GLN A 147 21.05 -3.71 -3.53
N LYS A 148 20.14 -4.00 -2.60
CA LYS A 148 19.47 -5.28 -2.46
C LYS A 148 18.00 -5.25 -2.89
N ILE A 149 17.53 -4.14 -3.47
CA ILE A 149 16.13 -4.01 -3.88
C ILE A 149 15.69 -5.11 -4.85
N GLU A 150 16.59 -5.59 -5.71
CA GLU A 150 16.29 -6.66 -6.65
C GLU A 150 16.38 -8.06 -6.03
N SER A 151 17.08 -8.19 -4.90
CA SER A 151 17.27 -9.47 -4.21
C SER A 151 15.96 -10.05 -3.68
N PHE A 152 16.00 -11.37 -3.41
CA PHE A 152 14.91 -12.08 -2.73
C PHE A 152 14.47 -11.32 -1.48
N ASN A 153 13.16 -11.13 -1.30
CA ASN A 153 12.57 -10.38 -0.17
C ASN A 153 13.24 -9.02 0.10
N TYR A 154 13.63 -8.30 -0.96
CA TYR A 154 14.34 -7.02 -0.89
C TYR A 154 15.69 -7.07 -0.16
N GLY A 155 16.25 -8.27 0.00
CA GLY A 155 17.48 -8.51 0.75
C GLY A 155 17.30 -8.59 2.25
N LEU A 156 16.06 -8.65 2.76
CA LEU A 156 15.80 -8.96 4.16
C LEU A 156 16.29 -10.39 4.47
N THR A 157 17.14 -10.52 5.49
CA THR A 157 17.75 -11.80 5.86
C THR A 157 17.24 -12.29 7.21
N ASN A 158 17.51 -13.55 7.56
CA ASN A 158 17.15 -14.14 8.86
C ASN A 158 15.66 -14.02 9.21
N ILE A 159 14.79 -14.02 8.20
CA ILE A 159 13.35 -13.75 8.33
C ILE A 159 12.72 -14.68 9.38
N LYS A 160 13.04 -15.98 9.34
CA LYS A 160 12.53 -16.95 10.33
C LYS A 160 12.85 -16.52 11.76
N SER A 161 14.10 -16.17 12.05
CA SER A 161 14.54 -15.76 13.38
C SER A 161 13.86 -14.46 13.84
N ILE A 162 13.69 -13.50 12.92
CA ILE A 162 12.95 -12.25 13.18
C ILE A 162 11.50 -12.55 13.55
N LEU A 163 10.84 -13.42 12.78
CA LEU A 163 9.45 -13.81 13.03
C LEU A 163 9.32 -14.58 14.34
N ASP A 164 10.15 -15.58 14.60
CA ASP A 164 10.12 -16.35 15.85
C ASP A 164 10.32 -15.47 17.09
N THR A 165 11.24 -14.50 17.01
CA THR A 165 11.54 -13.59 18.13
C THR A 165 10.40 -12.61 18.40
N ASN A 166 9.73 -12.15 17.34
CA ASN A 166 8.75 -11.07 17.41
C ASN A 166 7.30 -11.55 17.30
N PHE A 167 7.05 -12.85 17.10
CA PHE A 167 5.71 -13.38 16.82
C PHE A 167 4.65 -12.92 17.83
N SER A 168 5.03 -12.84 19.11
CA SER A 168 4.20 -12.42 20.23
C SER A 168 4.65 -11.10 20.86
N LYS A 169 5.37 -10.24 20.12
CA LYS A 169 5.87 -8.96 20.61
C LYS A 169 5.46 -7.82 19.70
N ALA A 170 5.17 -6.68 20.32
CA ALA A 170 5.00 -5.45 19.58
C ALA A 170 6.32 -5.06 18.91
N THR A 171 6.22 -4.42 17.74
CA THR A 171 7.38 -3.85 17.03
C THR A 171 7.14 -2.37 16.78
N GLN A 172 8.22 -1.58 16.80
CA GLN A 172 8.10 -0.13 16.72
C GLN A 172 9.20 0.49 15.86
N VAL A 173 8.85 1.63 15.25
CA VAL A 173 9.78 2.55 14.62
C VAL A 173 9.55 3.92 15.23
N GLN A 174 10.60 4.52 15.78
CA GLN A 174 10.59 5.91 16.23
C GLN A 174 11.75 6.63 15.58
N LYS A 175 11.46 7.68 14.79
CA LYS A 175 12.48 8.35 14.00
C LYS A 175 12.17 9.82 13.78
N THR A 176 13.13 10.68 14.08
CA THR A 176 13.14 12.06 13.55
C THR A 176 13.67 12.05 12.12
N ILE A 177 12.89 12.63 11.20
CA ILE A 177 13.27 12.82 9.80
C ILE A 177 13.45 14.32 9.58
N ASN A 178 14.69 14.76 9.35
CA ASN A 178 15.01 16.17 9.12
C ASN A 178 14.49 16.65 7.75
N PRO A 179 14.37 17.98 7.54
CA PRO A 179 14.02 18.56 6.25
C PRO A 179 14.86 18.01 5.10
N ASN A 180 14.22 17.68 3.98
CA ASN A 180 14.80 17.10 2.77
C ASN A 180 15.55 15.77 3.01
N LYS A 181 15.22 15.06 4.10
CA LYS A 181 15.71 13.71 4.38
C LYS A 181 14.59 12.70 4.28
N GLU A 182 15.00 11.44 4.17
CA GLU A 182 14.11 10.31 4.06
C GLU A 182 14.39 9.27 5.14
N HIS A 183 13.39 8.43 5.38
CA HIS A 183 13.54 7.19 6.11
C HIS A 183 12.89 6.05 5.34
N VAL A 184 13.64 4.97 5.14
CA VAL A 184 13.15 3.74 4.49
C VAL A 184 13.24 2.59 5.48
N PHE A 185 12.16 1.83 5.60
CA PHE A 185 12.05 0.70 6.51
C PHE A 185 11.16 -0.39 5.89
N TYR A 186 11.29 -1.61 6.42
CA TYR A 186 10.46 -2.73 6.02
C TYR A 186 9.17 -2.80 6.83
N ILE A 187 8.11 -3.30 6.21
CA ILE A 187 6.93 -3.82 6.89
C ILE A 187 6.74 -5.26 6.40
N ALA A 188 6.79 -6.21 7.32
CA ALA A 188 6.57 -7.62 7.03
C ALA A 188 5.19 -8.05 7.52
N THR A 189 4.61 -9.02 6.83
CA THR A 189 3.24 -9.47 7.02
C THR A 189 3.18 -10.99 7.04
N LEU A 190 2.36 -11.54 7.94
CA LEU A 190 1.99 -12.95 7.98
C LEU A 190 0.47 -13.06 7.91
N ALA A 191 -0.05 -13.70 6.87
CA ALA A 191 -1.46 -14.00 6.73
C ALA A 191 -1.73 -15.46 7.08
N TYR A 192 -2.68 -15.69 7.98
CA TYR A 192 -3.19 -17.02 8.33
C TYR A 192 -4.55 -17.22 7.70
N ASN A 193 -4.78 -18.39 7.10
CA ASN A 193 -6.02 -18.77 6.41
C ASN A 193 -6.51 -17.74 5.37
N ALA A 194 -5.63 -16.89 4.87
CA ALA A 194 -5.87 -15.98 3.76
C ALA A 194 -4.70 -16.04 2.79
N THR A 195 -5.01 -16.27 1.52
CA THR A 195 -4.04 -16.30 0.44
C THR A 195 -4.52 -15.36 -0.66
N GLY A 196 -3.60 -14.93 -1.52
CA GLY A 196 -3.93 -14.01 -2.59
C GLY A 196 -2.76 -13.15 -2.98
N THR A 197 -3.03 -12.20 -3.86
CA THR A 197 -2.03 -11.21 -4.26
C THR A 197 -2.03 -10.05 -3.27
N PRO A 198 -0.97 -9.85 -2.47
CA PRO A 198 -0.95 -8.80 -1.48
C PRO A 198 -0.72 -7.43 -2.12
N ARG A 199 -1.46 -6.42 -1.66
CA ARG A 199 -1.17 -5.00 -1.89
C ARG A 199 -1.31 -4.29 -0.57
N ALA A 200 -0.32 -3.48 -0.23
CA ALA A 200 -0.33 -2.75 1.01
C ALA A 200 0.39 -1.41 0.90
N GLY A 201 0.11 -0.51 1.83
CA GLY A 201 0.79 0.76 1.93
C GLY A 201 0.45 1.50 3.21
N LEU A 202 1.40 2.30 3.66
CA LEU A 202 1.20 3.27 4.71
C LEU A 202 0.50 4.50 4.11
N ILE A 203 -0.57 4.93 4.77
CA ILE A 203 -1.33 6.14 4.41
C ILE A 203 -1.39 7.09 5.60
N LEU A 204 -1.43 8.39 5.32
CA LEU A 204 -1.50 9.45 6.33
C LEU A 204 -2.85 10.16 6.24
N ASN A 205 -3.52 10.34 7.37
CA ASN A 205 -4.73 11.15 7.49
C ASN A 205 -4.59 12.12 8.66
N GLY A 206 -4.46 13.42 8.36
CA GLY A 206 -4.00 14.40 9.34
C GLY A 206 -2.62 14.03 9.86
N LYS A 207 -2.52 13.72 11.15
CA LYS A 207 -1.28 13.21 11.77
C LYS A 207 -1.25 11.69 11.91
N ASP A 208 -2.38 11.01 11.73
CA ASP A 208 -2.50 9.59 12.05
C ASP A 208 -2.08 8.71 10.87
N LEU A 209 -1.31 7.68 11.17
CA LEU A 209 -0.82 6.70 10.20
C LEU A 209 -1.66 5.43 10.26
N TYR A 210 -2.05 4.98 9.07
CA TYR A 210 -2.75 3.73 8.88
C TYR A 210 -2.01 2.84 7.90
N TYR A 211 -2.02 1.53 8.15
CA TYR A 211 -1.56 0.53 7.20
C TYR A 211 -2.78 -0.06 6.50
N LYS A 212 -2.91 0.21 5.21
CA LYS A 212 -3.96 -0.37 4.37
C LYS A 212 -3.40 -1.62 3.71
N MET A 213 -4.08 -2.75 3.84
CA MET A 213 -3.67 -4.01 3.21
C MET A 213 -4.86 -4.71 2.56
N SER A 214 -4.60 -5.38 1.45
CA SER A 214 -5.53 -6.27 0.77
C SER A 214 -4.83 -7.55 0.35
N LEU A 215 -5.60 -8.64 0.33
CA LEU A 215 -5.25 -9.91 -0.30
C LEU A 215 -6.39 -10.23 -1.26
N SER A 216 -6.22 -10.02 -2.56
CA SER A 216 -7.28 -10.36 -3.51
C SER A 216 -7.32 -11.88 -3.76
N PRO A 217 -8.49 -12.55 -3.67
CA PRO A 217 -9.85 -12.00 -3.49
C PRO A 217 -10.34 -11.89 -2.03
N ASN A 218 -9.54 -12.34 -1.07
CA ASN A 218 -9.82 -12.49 0.37
C ASN A 218 -10.02 -11.19 1.19
N GLY A 219 -10.19 -10.03 0.55
CA GLY A 219 -10.61 -8.79 1.19
C GLY A 219 -9.50 -7.78 1.48
N SER A 220 -9.85 -6.74 2.25
CA SER A 220 -8.97 -5.62 2.58
C SER A 220 -9.37 -4.95 3.89
N GLY A 221 -8.40 -4.33 4.57
CA GLY A 221 -8.65 -3.53 5.75
C GLY A 221 -7.63 -2.41 5.96
N ILE A 222 -7.91 -1.60 6.97
CA ILE A 222 -7.09 -0.45 7.39
C ILE A 222 -6.81 -0.61 8.88
N ILE A 223 -5.55 -0.55 9.26
CA ILE A 223 -5.09 -0.75 10.63
C ILE A 223 -4.44 0.56 11.12
N PRO A 224 -4.85 1.15 12.24
CA PRO A 224 -4.12 2.27 12.83
C PRO A 224 -2.76 1.77 13.34
N VAL A 225 -1.68 2.44 12.93
CA VAL A 225 -0.31 1.99 13.25
C VAL A 225 0.57 3.06 13.87
N GLY A 226 0.14 4.32 13.90
CA GLY A 226 0.92 5.37 14.58
C GLY A 226 0.58 6.78 14.12
N GLU A 227 1.58 7.65 14.13
CA GLU A 227 1.43 9.07 13.80
C GLU A 227 2.72 9.67 13.21
N ILE A 228 2.57 10.79 12.48
CA ILE A 228 3.63 11.72 12.14
C ILE A 228 3.32 13.08 12.76
N LEU A 229 4.23 13.59 13.57
CA LEU A 229 4.14 14.93 14.16
C LEU A 229 5.14 15.87 13.52
N ILE A 230 4.71 17.08 13.15
CA ILE A 230 5.61 18.13 12.68
C ILE A 230 6.11 18.89 13.91
N ASN A 231 7.44 18.95 14.09
CA ASN A 231 8.03 19.76 15.14
C ASN A 231 8.16 21.21 14.63
N ASP A 232 7.03 21.90 14.54
CA ASP A 232 7.07 23.34 14.35
C ASP A 232 7.53 23.94 15.67
N LYS A 233 8.77 24.47 15.69
CA LYS A 233 9.12 25.46 16.70
C LYS A 233 8.20 26.64 16.44
N VAL A 234 7.08 26.70 17.15
CA VAL A 234 6.30 27.93 17.27
C VAL A 234 7.26 28.95 17.86
N GLY A 235 7.74 29.85 17.02
CA GLY A 235 8.57 30.97 17.46
C GLY A 235 7.75 31.83 18.40
N ASN A 236 8.24 31.98 19.63
CA ASN A 236 7.99 33.16 20.44
C ASN A 236 9.23 34.05 20.32
#